data_AF-X0Z918-F1
#
_entry.id   AF-X0Z918-F1
#
_cell.length_a   1.000
_cell.length_b   1.000
_cell.length_c   1.000
_cell.angle_alpha   90.00
_cell.angle_beta   90.00
_cell.angle_gamma   90.00
#
_symmetry.space_group_name_H-M   'P 1'
#
loop_
_entity.id
_entity.type
_entity.pdbx_description
1 polymer ?
#
loop_
_entity_poly.entity_id
_entity_poly.type
_entity_poly.pdbx_seq_one_letter_code
_entity_poly.pdbx_strand_id
1 'polypeptide(L)'
;YRVAVGIDYIHDLGDLTKGIGFGADQVGPFAGLALALESGWTVISLLQHYTSISGVDVNLTAARLIALQSFGDGWWLKLDAKLPYDWENNTIPTEAEIQTGKNINTRVALYVDGRVGLGSDRLYDWGVGLGLRFNY
;
A
#
# COMPACT_ATOMS: atom_id res chain seq x y z
N TYR A 1 3.75 -17.08 13.49
CA TYR A 1 4.05 -16.04 12.50
C TYR A 1 4.20 -16.69 11.13
N ARG A 2 3.99 -15.93 10.05
CA ARG A 2 4.23 -16.36 8.66
C ARG A 2 5.12 -15.33 7.96
N VAL A 3 5.79 -15.74 6.90
CA VAL A 3 6.52 -14.82 6.03
C VAL A 3 5.52 -14.20 5.04
N ALA A 4 5.58 -12.88 4.88
CA ALA A 4 4.84 -12.14 3.86
C ALA A 4 5.83 -11.73 2.76
N VAL A 5 5.54 -12.08 1.51
CA VAL A 5 6.31 -11.65 0.33
C VAL A 5 5.35 -11.27 -0.78
N GLY A 6 5.80 -10.37 -1.64
CA GLY A 6 5.02 -9.98 -2.81
C GLY A 6 5.71 -8.89 -3.61
N ILE A 7 4.96 -8.38 -4.59
CA ILE A 7 5.37 -7.32 -5.47
C ILE A 7 4.17 -6.42 -5.74
N ASP A 8 4.39 -5.11 -5.63
CA ASP A 8 3.46 -4.12 -6.15
C ASP A 8 3.93 -3.68 -7.54
N TYR A 9 3.00 -3.59 -8.49
CA TYR A 9 3.20 -2.93 -9.77
C TYR A 9 2.30 -1.69 -9.81
N ILE A 10 2.89 -0.54 -10.10
CA ILE A 10 2.20 0.75 -10.18
C ILE A 10 2.38 1.26 -11.60
N HIS A 11 1.27 1.46 -12.30
CA HIS A 11 1.26 2.10 -13.60
C HIS A 11 0.91 3.58 -13.43
N ASP A 12 1.76 4.44 -13.97
CA ASP A 12 1.58 5.89 -13.92
C ASP A 12 0.58 6.36 -14.97
N LEU A 13 -0.43 7.12 -14.54
CA LEU A 13 -1.43 7.71 -15.44
C LEU A 13 -1.11 9.17 -15.81
N GLY A 14 0.04 9.71 -15.38
CA GLY A 14 0.59 10.99 -15.83
C GLY A 14 0.11 12.27 -15.13
N ASP A 15 -0.82 12.21 -14.18
CA ASP A 15 -1.35 13.42 -13.51
C ASP A 15 -0.83 13.54 -12.06
N LEU A 16 0.35 14.14 -11.95
CA LEU A 16 1.05 14.47 -10.70
C LEU A 16 0.20 15.37 -9.78
N THR A 17 -0.59 16.27 -10.36
CA THR A 17 -1.39 17.24 -9.58
C THR A 17 -2.59 16.60 -8.89
N LYS A 18 -3.02 15.41 -9.33
CA LYS A 18 -4.13 14.66 -8.75
C LYS A 18 -3.69 13.44 -7.95
N GLY A 19 -2.39 13.22 -7.75
CA GLY A 19 -1.86 12.05 -7.03
C GLY A 19 -2.14 10.71 -7.74
N ILE A 20 -2.50 10.74 -9.03
CA ILE A 20 -2.68 9.54 -9.88
C ILE A 20 -1.46 9.29 -10.78
N GLY A 21 -0.36 9.99 -10.51
CA GLY A 21 0.93 9.73 -11.08
C GLY A 21 2.06 10.18 -10.16
N PHE A 22 3.15 9.44 -10.19
CA PHE A 22 4.46 9.76 -9.62
C PHE A 22 5.48 10.12 -10.72
N GLY A 23 5.04 10.17 -11.99
CA GLY A 23 5.89 10.45 -13.15
C GLY A 23 6.69 9.23 -13.63
N ALA A 24 6.40 8.05 -13.07
CA ALA A 24 7.11 6.81 -13.35
C ALA A 24 6.26 5.58 -13.08
N ASP A 25 6.31 4.61 -13.99
CA ASP A 25 5.88 3.25 -13.69
C ASP A 25 6.87 2.63 -12.69
N GLN A 26 6.36 1.90 -11.70
CA GLN A 26 7.19 1.38 -10.62
C GLN A 26 6.91 -0.09 -10.34
N VAL A 27 7.94 -0.78 -9.83
CA VAL A 27 7.80 -2.04 -9.10
C VAL A 27 8.31 -1.91 -7.69
N GLY A 28 7.59 -2.54 -6.76
CA GLY A 28 7.93 -2.56 -5.35
C GLY A 28 7.91 -3.98 -4.80
N PRO A 29 8.97 -4.79 -4.97
CA PRO A 29 9.10 -6.04 -4.23
C PRO A 29 9.14 -5.78 -2.72
N PHE A 30 8.50 -6.65 -1.94
CA PHE A 30 8.47 -6.54 -0.49
C PHE A 30 8.61 -7.88 0.22
N ALA A 31 9.10 -7.81 1.45
CA ALA A 31 9.18 -8.94 2.36
C ALA A 31 8.96 -8.50 3.82
N GLY A 32 8.36 -9.37 4.62
CA GLY A 32 8.04 -9.08 6.01
C GLY A 32 7.50 -10.26 6.80
N LEU A 33 6.95 -9.94 7.97
CA LEU A 33 6.41 -10.89 8.92
C LEU A 33 4.93 -10.60 9.16
N ALA A 34 4.12 -11.64 9.06
CA ALA A 34 2.68 -11.61 9.35
C ALA A 34 2.39 -12.33 10.68
N LEU A 35 1.69 -11.62 11.56
CA LEU A 35 1.24 -12.06 12.87
C LEU A 35 -0.28 -12.08 12.90
N ALA A 36 -0.87 -13.26 12.84
CA ALA A 36 -2.30 -13.44 13.07
C ALA A 36 -2.59 -13.33 14.57
N LEU A 37 -3.57 -12.51 14.92
CA LEU A 37 -4.06 -12.30 16.28
C LEU A 37 -5.37 -13.08 16.47
N GLU A 38 -5.66 -13.48 17.71
CA GLU A 38 -6.90 -14.19 18.06
C GLU A 38 -8.17 -13.38 17.75
N SER A 39 -8.06 -12.04 17.71
CA SER A 39 -9.14 -11.12 17.36
C SER A 39 -9.57 -11.16 15.88
N GLY A 40 -8.92 -11.99 15.04
CA GLY A 40 -9.17 -12.09 13.60
C GLY A 40 -8.41 -11.04 12.76
N TRP A 41 -7.60 -10.21 13.41
CA TRP A 41 -6.69 -9.27 12.74
C TRP A 41 -5.36 -9.95 12.42
N THR A 42 -4.78 -9.60 11.29
CA THR A 42 -3.39 -9.91 10.96
C THR A 42 -2.60 -8.61 10.90
N VAL A 43 -1.51 -8.53 11.66
CA VAL A 43 -0.57 -7.43 11.62
C VAL A 43 0.64 -7.86 10.79
N ILE A 44 1.02 -7.06 9.81
CA ILE A 44 2.11 -7.33 8.87
C ILE A 44 3.10 -6.18 8.94
N SER A 45 4.32 -6.46 9.39
CA SER A 45 5.44 -5.51 9.31
C SER A 45 6.33 -5.92 8.14
N LEU A 46 6.59 -5.01 7.20
CA LEU A 46 7.36 -5.33 6.01
C LEU A 46 8.25 -4.18 5.56
N LEU A 47 9.28 -4.52 4.79
CA LEU A 47 10.08 -3.59 4.01
C LEU A 47 9.77 -3.76 2.54
N GLN A 48 9.70 -2.66 1.81
CA GLN A 48 9.47 -2.62 0.38
C GLN A 48 10.42 -1.64 -0.27
N HIS A 49 10.94 -2.00 -1.43
CA HIS A 49 11.82 -1.12 -2.19
C HIS A 49 11.20 -0.83 -3.54
N TYR A 50 10.87 0.43 -3.81
CA TYR A 50 10.31 0.87 -5.08
C TYR A 50 11.41 1.35 -6.01
N THR A 51 11.34 0.87 -7.25
CA THR A 51 12.19 1.33 -8.34
C THR A 51 11.36 1.60 -9.59
N SER A 52 11.76 2.63 -10.35
CA SER A 52 11.14 2.98 -11.62
C SER A 52 11.49 1.96 -12.71
N ILE A 53 10.51 1.57 -13.51
CA ILE A 53 10.70 0.78 -14.75
C ILE A 53 10.72 1.71 -15.97
N SER A 54 9.96 2.80 -15.92
CA SER A 54 9.86 3.82 -16.96
C SER A 54 9.63 5.19 -16.30
N GLY A 55 9.97 6.28 -16.98
CA GLY A 55 9.73 7.64 -16.48
C GLY A 55 10.88 8.21 -15.64
N VAL A 56 10.55 9.03 -14.64
CA VAL A 56 11.53 9.61 -13.71
C VAL A 56 12.19 8.54 -12.84
N ASP A 57 13.42 8.79 -12.40
CA ASP A 57 14.10 7.86 -11.50
C ASP A 57 13.35 7.80 -10.16
N VAL A 58 13.15 6.58 -9.66
CA VAL A 58 12.52 6.34 -8.36
C VAL A 58 13.39 5.36 -7.61
N ASN A 59 13.78 5.74 -6.39
CA ASN A 59 14.54 4.91 -5.48
C ASN A 59 14.08 5.16 -4.04
N LEU A 60 13.11 4.36 -3.58
CA LEU A 60 12.44 4.56 -2.29
C LEU A 60 12.44 3.25 -1.50
N THR A 61 12.88 3.28 -0.24
CA THR A 61 12.69 2.15 0.67
C THR A 61 11.64 2.50 1.72
N ALA A 62 10.54 1.75 1.78
CA ALA A 62 9.47 1.97 2.74
C ALA A 62 9.41 0.88 3.81
N ALA A 63 9.40 1.31 5.07
CA ALA A 63 8.89 0.49 6.15
C ALA A 63 7.36 0.61 6.19
N ARG A 64 6.66 -0.52 6.21
CA ARG A 64 5.20 -0.55 6.25
C ARG A 64 4.70 -1.37 7.42
N LEU A 65 3.61 -0.90 8.01
CA LEU A 65 2.85 -1.63 9.02
C LEU A 65 1.40 -1.70 8.58
N ILE A 66 0.93 -2.93 8.31
CA ILE A 66 -0.41 -3.20 7.83
C ILE A 66 -1.18 -3.94 8.92
N ALA A 67 -2.35 -3.45 9.29
CA ALA A 67 -3.33 -4.21 10.05
C ALA A 67 -4.49 -4.58 9.12
N LEU A 68 -4.77 -5.87 8.99
CA LEU A 68 -5.74 -6.40 8.04
C LEU A 68 -6.71 -7.36 8.73
N GLN A 69 -8.00 -7.11 8.63
CA GLN A 69 -8.99 -8.11 9.02
C GLN A 69 -8.94 -9.30 8.06
N SER A 70 -9.02 -10.49 8.65
CA SER A 70 -9.00 -11.75 7.90
C SER A 70 -10.15 -11.82 6.90
N PHE A 71 -9.92 -12.50 5.78
CA PHE A 71 -10.94 -12.71 4.76
C PHE A 71 -12.04 -13.62 5.34
N GLY A 72 -13.30 -13.15 5.33
CA GLY A 72 -14.45 -13.90 5.89
C GLY A 72 -15.74 -13.67 5.08
N ASP A 73 -16.91 -13.92 5.65
CA ASP A 73 -18.18 -13.66 4.97
C ASP A 73 -18.71 -12.26 5.31
N GLY A 74 -18.14 -11.21 4.71
CA GLY A 74 -18.65 -9.87 4.93
C GLY A 74 -17.70 -8.72 4.62
N TRP A 75 -17.83 -7.67 5.44
CA TRP A 75 -16.99 -6.48 5.38
C TRP A 75 -15.65 -6.73 6.05
N TRP A 76 -14.62 -6.08 5.53
CA TRP A 76 -13.29 -6.09 6.11
C TRP A 76 -12.69 -4.69 6.09
N LEU A 77 -11.71 -4.50 6.96
CA LEU A 77 -10.93 -3.28 7.10
C LEU A 77 -9.43 -3.58 6.97
N LYS A 78 -8.72 -2.67 6.32
CA LYS A 78 -7.26 -2.61 6.25
C LYS A 78 -6.82 -1.22 6.66
N LEU A 79 -5.80 -1.17 7.51
CA LEU A 79 -5.06 0.03 7.87
C LEU A 79 -3.61 -0.20 7.44
N ASP A 80 -2.98 0.80 6.84
CA ASP A 80 -1.64 0.69 6.28
C ASP A 80 -0.89 2.00 6.51
N ALA A 81 0.14 1.96 7.34
CA ALA A 81 1.04 3.07 7.55
C ALA A 81 2.35 2.79 6.79
N LYS A 82 2.81 3.77 6.01
CA LYS A 82 4.04 3.66 5.22
C LYS A 82 4.98 4.81 5.53
N LEU A 83 6.23 4.45 5.77
CA LEU A 83 7.34 5.35 6.03
C LEU A 83 8.41 5.13 4.94
N PRO A 84 8.21 5.68 3.73
CA PRO A 84 9.23 5.69 2.69
C PRO A 84 10.39 6.60 3.07
N TYR A 85 11.60 6.15 2.76
CA TYR A 85 12.81 6.94 2.75
C TYR A 85 13.22 7.15 1.28
N ASP A 86 13.25 8.41 0.87
CA ASP A 86 13.70 8.85 -0.45
C ASP A 86 15.22 8.98 -0.45
N TRP A 87 15.88 8.07 -1.16
CA TRP A 87 17.34 8.04 -1.24
C TRP A 87 17.91 9.17 -2.11
N GLU A 88 17.12 9.72 -3.02
CA GLU A 88 17.54 10.81 -3.90
C GLU A 88 17.42 12.16 -3.20
N ASN A 89 16.30 12.40 -2.51
CA ASN A 89 16.00 13.68 -1.87
C ASN A 89 16.28 13.72 -0.37
N ASN A 90 16.60 12.58 0.26
CA ASN A 90 16.79 12.43 1.71
C ASN A 90 15.58 12.89 2.53
N THR A 91 14.37 12.59 2.05
CA THR A 91 13.10 12.94 2.70
C THR A 91 12.36 11.69 3.19
N ILE A 92 11.35 11.89 4.06
CA ILE A 92 10.51 10.81 4.58
C ILE A 92 9.03 11.13 4.27
N PRO A 93 8.57 10.91 3.02
CA PRO A 93 7.19 11.17 2.59
C PRO A 93 6.19 10.19 3.23
N THR A 94 5.87 10.40 4.50
CA THR A 94 5.00 9.50 5.26
C THR A 94 3.57 9.48 4.69
N GLU A 95 2.94 8.31 4.64
CA GLU A 95 1.54 8.19 4.25
C GLU A 95 0.78 7.18 5.10
N ALA A 96 -0.53 7.38 5.17
CA ALA A 96 -1.47 6.43 5.78
C ALA A 96 -2.61 6.14 4.82
N GLU A 97 -3.03 4.88 4.78
CA GLU A 97 -4.13 4.40 3.98
C GLU A 97 -5.12 3.61 4.85
N ILE A 98 -6.41 3.83 4.57
CA ILE A 98 -7.51 3.04 5.08
C ILE A 98 -8.24 2.44 3.89
N GLN A 99 -8.42 1.13 3.89
CA GLN A 99 -9.26 0.45 2.91
C GLN A 99 -10.40 -0.29 3.59
N THR A 100 -11.59 -0.19 3.05
CA THR A 100 -12.71 -1.04 3.45
C THR A 100 -13.33 -1.70 2.24
N GLY A 101 -13.67 -2.97 2.40
CA GLY A 101 -14.22 -3.76 1.31
C GLY A 101 -15.26 -4.75 1.77
N LYS A 102 -16.00 -5.26 0.79
CA LYS A 102 -17.03 -6.29 0.97
C LYS A 102 -16.73 -7.45 0.06
N ASN A 103 -16.77 -8.64 0.64
CA ASN A 103 -16.61 -9.88 -0.12
C ASN A 103 -17.87 -10.12 -0.96
N ILE A 104 -17.68 -10.20 -2.28
CA ILE A 104 -18.74 -10.53 -3.24
C ILE A 104 -19.00 -12.03 -3.20
N ASN A 105 -17.93 -12.82 -3.01
CA ASN A 105 -17.96 -14.25 -2.77
C ASN A 105 -16.72 -14.66 -1.95
N THR A 106 -16.50 -15.96 -1.74
CA THR A 106 -15.38 -16.51 -0.95
C THR A 106 -13.99 -16.26 -1.55
N ARG A 107 -13.90 -15.78 -2.79
CA ARG A 107 -12.65 -15.56 -3.55
C ARG A 107 -12.39 -14.10 -3.92
N VAL A 108 -13.44 -13.29 -4.05
CA VAL A 108 -13.36 -11.93 -4.62
C VAL A 108 -14.05 -10.93 -3.71
N ALA A 109 -13.37 -9.80 -3.48
CA ALA A 109 -13.92 -8.64 -2.79
C ALA A 109 -13.77 -7.37 -3.62
N LEU A 110 -14.71 -6.45 -3.50
CA LEU A 110 -14.56 -5.06 -3.93
C LEU A 110 -14.15 -4.23 -2.71
N TYR A 111 -13.27 -3.25 -2.92
CA TYR A 111 -12.94 -2.28 -1.88
C TYR A 111 -12.86 -0.87 -2.42
N VAL A 112 -12.98 0.06 -1.47
CA VAL A 112 -12.65 1.46 -1.64
C VAL A 112 -11.51 1.78 -0.67
N ASP A 113 -10.60 2.65 -1.09
CA ASP A 113 -9.52 3.13 -0.24
C ASP A 113 -9.45 4.65 -0.22
N GLY A 114 -9.01 5.17 0.93
CA GLY A 114 -8.67 6.55 1.14
C GLY A 114 -7.25 6.64 1.65
N ARG A 115 -6.47 7.55 1.09
CA ARG A 115 -5.06 7.78 1.41
C ARG A 115 -4.83 9.23 1.77
N VAL A 116 -3.90 9.46 2.68
CA VAL A 116 -3.47 10.80 3.09
C VAL A 116 -1.95 10.82 3.22
N GLY A 117 -1.33 11.85 2.65
CA GLY A 117 0.06 12.15 2.88
C GLY A 117 0.24 12.92 4.18
N LEU A 118 1.24 12.54 4.97
CA LEU A 118 1.52 13.10 6.29
C LEU A 118 2.86 13.84 6.28
N GLY A 119 2.90 15.00 6.94
CA GLY A 119 4.11 15.83 7.05
C GLY A 119 4.27 16.86 5.92
N SER A 120 5.37 17.60 5.98
CA SER A 120 5.73 18.62 4.98
C SER A 120 6.15 17.99 3.66
N ASP A 121 6.79 16.82 3.73
CA ASP A 121 7.46 16.18 2.59
C ASP A 121 6.54 15.20 1.85
N ARG A 122 5.23 15.28 2.11
CA ARG A 122 4.24 14.36 1.52
C ARG A 122 4.22 14.43 -0.01
N LEU A 123 4.08 13.28 -0.66
CA LEU A 123 4.01 13.17 -2.12
C LEU A 123 2.69 13.72 -2.70
N TYR A 124 1.62 13.67 -1.91
CA TYR A 124 0.29 14.17 -2.25
C TYR A 124 -0.48 14.52 -0.96
N ASP A 125 -1.54 15.33 -1.08
CA ASP A 125 -2.38 15.69 0.08
C ASP A 125 -3.31 14.53 0.46
N TRP A 126 -4.08 14.04 -0.50
CA TRP A 126 -5.03 12.95 -0.32
C TRP A 126 -5.27 12.20 -1.64
N GLY A 127 -5.77 10.98 -1.54
CA GLY A 127 -6.16 10.16 -2.68
C GLY A 127 -7.30 9.23 -2.33
N VAL A 128 -8.04 8.79 -3.35
CA VAL A 128 -9.09 7.78 -3.23
C VAL A 128 -8.95 6.74 -4.33
N GLY A 129 -9.27 5.50 -4.02
CA GLY A 129 -9.16 4.39 -4.94
C GLY A 129 -10.32 3.41 -4.84
N LEU A 130 -10.44 2.60 -5.89
CA LEU A 130 -11.35 1.48 -5.99
C LEU A 130 -10.54 0.27 -6.45
N GLY A 131 -10.82 -0.90 -5.90
CA GLY A 131 -10.06 -2.08 -6.28
C GLY A 131 -10.74 -3.40 -6.00
N LEU A 132 -10.04 -4.46 -6.43
CA LEU A 132 -10.43 -5.85 -6.22
C LEU A 132 -9.39 -6.55 -5.36
N ARG A 133 -9.87 -7.40 -4.44
CA ARG A 133 -9.03 -8.27 -3.62
C ARG A 133 -9.37 -9.73 -3.91
N PHE A 134 -8.33 -10.55 -4.05
CA PHE A 134 -8.45 -11.97 -4.33
C PHE A 134 -7.95 -12.80 -3.14
N ASN A 135 -8.65 -13.89 -2.83
CA ASN A 135 -8.24 -14.91 -1.86
C ASN A 135 -7.82 -16.18 -2.62
N TYR A 136 -6.61 -16.67 -2.36
CA TYR A 136 -5.97 -17.78 -3.08
C TYR A 136 -5.35 -18.82 -2.13
#